data_AF-A0A8B7A5Y8-F1
#
_entry.id   AF-A0A8B7A5Y8-F1
#
_cell.length_a   1.000
_cell.length_b   1.000
_cell.length_c   1.000
_cell.angle_alpha   90.00
_cell.angle_beta   90.00
_cell.angle_gamma   90.00
#
_symmetry.space_group_name_H-M   'P 1'
#
loop_
_entity.id
_entity.type
_entity.pdbx_description
1 polymer ?
#
loop_
_entity_poly.entity_id
_entity_poly.type
_entity_poly.pdbx_seq_one_letter_code
_entity_poly.pdbx_strand_id
1 'polypeptide(L)'
;MYVFFQNLRVFITGGTGEQASNGFSEAIIRELGGIPVVGNLINNPNHSIKEKALNALNNLSVNVKNQDVIKIYINQVCEDVFSGSLNSAVQMAGLRLLTNMTVTNEHQHMFNSYITEFFHVLLTGNGNTKVQVLKLLLNLSENPAMAEGLLGAQVDPSFLSLYDGHVAKEILLRMLTLFQNLNNCVRMDGRFVMSPVIFHKNSLFFLLYGQECAQKMRALVNHSDVDVKEKVVIIT
;
A
#
# COMPACT_ATOMS: atom_id res chain seq x y z
N MET A 1 23.91 -22.59 -17.63
CA MET A 1 22.56 -22.74 -17.03
C MET A 1 22.61 -23.35 -15.62
N TYR A 2 23.29 -24.49 -15.38
CA TYR A 2 23.42 -25.10 -14.04
C TYR A 2 24.19 -24.24 -13.01
N VAL A 3 25.23 -23.53 -13.47
CA VAL A 3 26.03 -22.58 -12.65
C VAL A 3 25.26 -21.30 -12.31
N PHE A 4 24.29 -20.90 -13.15
CA PHE A 4 23.44 -19.73 -12.94
C PHE A 4 22.44 -19.94 -11.80
N PHE A 5 21.85 -21.14 -11.71
CA PHE A 5 20.97 -21.51 -10.60
C PHE A 5 21.72 -21.70 -9.27
N GLN A 6 22.97 -22.19 -9.31
CA GLN A 6 23.82 -22.32 -8.12
C GLN A 6 24.18 -20.94 -7.52
N ASN A 7 24.52 -19.95 -8.34
CA ASN A 7 24.88 -18.61 -7.85
C ASN A 7 23.68 -17.79 -7.38
N LEU A 8 22.50 -17.95 -8.01
CA LEU A 8 21.26 -17.34 -7.52
C LEU A 8 20.83 -17.96 -6.17
N ARG A 9 21.11 -19.25 -5.95
CA ARG A 9 20.85 -19.95 -4.69
C ARG A 9 21.66 -19.36 -3.53
N VAL A 10 22.92 -18.96 -3.76
CA VAL A 10 23.78 -18.33 -2.74
C VAL A 10 23.23 -16.96 -2.30
N PHE A 11 22.74 -16.15 -3.23
CA PHE A 11 22.08 -14.87 -2.94
C PHE A 11 20.75 -15.06 -2.18
N ILE A 12 20.08 -16.18 -2.41
CA ILE A 12 18.79 -16.54 -1.79
C ILE A 12 18.97 -17.22 -0.42
N THR A 13 20.07 -17.91 -0.10
CA THR A 13 20.19 -18.69 1.16
C THR A 13 21.17 -18.14 2.21
N GLY A 14 21.76 -16.95 2.02
CA GLY A 14 22.57 -16.30 3.06
C GLY A 14 23.85 -17.06 3.46
N GLY A 15 24.44 -17.83 2.55
CA GLY A 15 25.69 -18.55 2.80
C GLY A 15 26.91 -17.70 2.42
N THR A 16 27.80 -17.47 3.39
CA THR A 16 29.11 -16.83 3.19
C THR A 16 30.02 -17.72 2.31
N GLY A 17 30.24 -17.30 1.07
CA GLY A 17 31.19 -17.88 0.11
C GLY A 17 31.79 -16.76 -0.75
N GLU A 18 33.06 -16.44 -0.50
CA GLU A 18 33.68 -15.14 -0.74
C GLU A 18 34.02 -14.78 -2.20
N GLN A 19 33.50 -13.61 -2.58
CA GLN A 19 34.14 -12.50 -3.32
C GLN A 19 34.66 -12.65 -4.76
N ALA A 20 34.90 -13.85 -5.30
CA ALA A 20 35.34 -13.98 -6.70
C ALA A 20 34.18 -14.15 -7.71
N SER A 21 33.00 -14.59 -7.27
CA SER A 21 31.81 -14.84 -8.11
C SER A 21 30.79 -13.68 -8.15
N ASN A 22 30.92 -12.74 -7.22
CA ASN A 22 30.01 -11.59 -7.09
C ASN A 22 30.17 -10.60 -8.26
N GLY A 23 31.40 -10.32 -8.69
CA GLY A 23 31.65 -9.35 -9.76
C GLY A 23 31.06 -9.75 -11.12
N PHE A 24 31.08 -11.05 -11.45
CA PHE A 24 30.46 -11.55 -12.69
C PHE A 24 28.93 -11.58 -12.63
N SER A 25 28.36 -11.91 -11.47
CA SER A 25 26.90 -11.96 -11.25
C SER A 25 26.30 -10.56 -11.23
N GLU A 26 26.96 -9.60 -10.57
CA GLU A 26 26.59 -8.18 -10.57
C GLU A 26 26.75 -7.55 -11.95
N ALA A 27 27.80 -7.88 -12.70
CA ALA A 27 28.01 -7.38 -14.06
C ALA A 27 26.89 -7.83 -15.03
N ILE A 28 26.46 -9.09 -14.96
CA ILE A 28 25.39 -9.63 -15.81
C ILE A 28 24.02 -9.05 -15.43
N ILE A 29 23.72 -8.87 -14.14
CA ILE A 29 22.50 -8.22 -13.64
C ILE A 29 22.45 -6.73 -14.07
N ARG A 30 23.62 -6.08 -14.15
CA ARG A 30 23.78 -4.69 -14.57
C ARG A 30 23.74 -4.52 -16.10
N GLU A 31 24.26 -5.49 -16.87
CA GLU A 31 24.28 -5.44 -18.35
C GLU A 31 22.98 -5.92 -19.03
N LEU A 32 22.17 -6.76 -18.39
CA LEU A 32 20.98 -7.38 -19.03
C LEU A 32 19.62 -6.84 -18.63
N GLY A 33 19.53 -5.79 -17.80
CA GLY A 33 18.24 -5.45 -17.20
C GLY A 33 17.80 -6.54 -16.22
N GLY A 34 18.51 -6.65 -15.10
CA GLY A 34 18.22 -7.63 -14.04
C GLY A 34 16.82 -7.52 -13.42
N ILE A 35 16.13 -6.38 -13.57
CA ILE A 35 14.74 -6.19 -13.08
C ILE A 35 13.80 -7.22 -13.72
N PRO A 36 13.72 -7.38 -15.05
CA PRO A 36 12.95 -8.44 -15.68
C PRO A 36 13.21 -9.86 -15.15
N VAL A 37 14.48 -10.18 -14.89
CA VAL A 37 14.87 -11.50 -14.36
C VAL A 37 14.30 -11.70 -12.95
N VAL A 38 14.43 -10.70 -12.07
CA VAL A 38 13.85 -10.73 -10.73
C VAL A 38 12.32 -10.72 -10.79
N GLY A 39 11.74 -9.94 -11.71
CA GLY A 39 10.31 -9.85 -11.95
C GLY A 39 9.69 -11.19 -12.31
N ASN A 40 10.35 -12.00 -13.14
CA ASN A 40 9.87 -13.35 -13.46
C ASN A 40 9.83 -14.29 -12.25
N LEU A 41 10.63 -14.04 -11.21
CA LEU A 41 10.66 -14.86 -10.00
C LEU A 41 9.45 -14.62 -9.08
N ILE A 42 8.65 -13.56 -9.30
CA ILE A 42 7.42 -13.35 -8.52
C ILE A 42 6.36 -14.44 -8.80
N ASN A 43 6.44 -15.09 -9.97
CA ASN A 43 5.54 -16.19 -10.34
C ASN A 43 6.05 -17.57 -9.85
N ASN A 44 7.12 -17.60 -9.06
CA ASN A 44 7.67 -18.86 -8.58
C ASN A 44 6.71 -19.54 -7.59
N PRO A 45 6.48 -20.87 -7.70
CA PRO A 45 5.64 -21.60 -6.75
C PRO A 45 6.23 -21.65 -5.33
N ASN A 46 7.55 -21.45 -5.18
CA ASN A 46 8.19 -21.37 -3.88
C ASN A 46 8.02 -19.98 -3.27
N HIS A 47 7.25 -19.91 -2.18
CA HIS A 47 6.95 -18.67 -1.46
C HIS A 47 8.20 -17.91 -0.98
N SER A 48 9.27 -18.62 -0.58
CA SER A 48 10.52 -17.96 -0.15
C SER A 48 11.22 -17.27 -1.32
N ILE A 49 11.19 -17.87 -2.51
CA ILE A 49 11.75 -17.26 -3.73
C ILE A 49 10.91 -16.05 -4.13
N LYS A 50 9.58 -16.21 -4.14
CA LYS A 50 8.62 -15.13 -4.43
C LYS A 50 8.82 -13.93 -3.49
N GLU A 51 8.89 -14.17 -2.18
CA GLU A 51 9.13 -13.13 -1.17
C GLU A 51 10.46 -12.38 -1.42
N LYS A 52 11.54 -13.10 -1.70
CA LYS A 52 12.86 -12.50 -1.98
C LYS A 52 12.85 -11.68 -3.27
N ALA A 53 12.16 -12.17 -4.30
CA ALA A 53 11.98 -11.42 -5.54
C ALA A 53 11.23 -10.10 -5.29
N LEU A 54 10.11 -10.14 -4.56
CA LEU A 54 9.34 -8.95 -4.19
C LEU A 54 10.18 -7.96 -3.36
N ASN A 55 10.94 -8.43 -2.38
CA ASN A 55 11.83 -7.58 -1.59
C ASN A 55 12.96 -6.96 -2.44
N ALA A 56 13.53 -7.71 -3.39
CA ALA A 56 14.53 -7.20 -4.30
C ALA A 56 13.93 -6.10 -5.21
N LEU A 57 12.75 -6.32 -5.79
CA LEU A 57 12.04 -5.31 -6.57
C LEU A 57 11.71 -4.07 -5.73
N ASN A 58 11.29 -4.23 -4.48
CA ASN A 58 11.01 -3.13 -3.55
C ASN A 58 12.25 -2.26 -3.30
N ASN A 59 13.42 -2.88 -3.15
CA ASN A 59 14.67 -2.14 -2.97
C ASN A 59 15.08 -1.41 -4.26
N LEU A 60 14.85 -2.05 -5.41
CA LEU A 60 15.16 -1.44 -6.71
C LEU A 60 14.19 -0.29 -7.06
N SER A 61 12.93 -0.34 -6.61
CA SER A 61 11.92 0.68 -6.87
C SER A 61 12.15 2.00 -6.14
N VAL A 62 13.13 2.08 -5.23
CA VAL A 62 13.59 3.35 -4.64
C VAL A 62 14.13 4.29 -5.72
N ASN A 63 14.66 3.76 -6.83
CA ASN A 63 15.07 4.55 -7.98
C ASN A 63 13.90 4.76 -8.95
N VAL A 64 13.55 6.01 -9.24
CA VAL A 64 12.42 6.36 -10.13
C VAL A 64 12.57 5.76 -11.54
N LYS A 65 13.78 5.72 -12.12
CA LYS A 65 13.99 5.08 -13.44
C LYS A 65 13.73 3.58 -13.43
N ASN A 66 13.96 2.92 -12.30
CA ASN A 66 13.63 1.51 -12.15
C ASN A 66 12.12 1.30 -12.04
N GLN A 67 11.38 2.25 -11.47
CA GLN A 67 9.91 2.16 -11.38
C GLN A 67 9.28 2.05 -12.78
N ASP A 68 9.82 2.76 -13.77
CA ASP A 68 9.37 2.65 -15.17
C ASP A 68 9.46 1.25 -15.76
N VAL A 69 10.42 0.45 -15.29
CA VAL A 69 10.58 -0.95 -15.70
C VAL A 69 9.72 -1.87 -14.81
N ILE A 70 9.62 -1.56 -13.52
CA ILE A 70 8.91 -2.38 -12.53
C ILE A 70 7.38 -2.27 -12.69
N LYS A 71 6.86 -1.16 -13.20
CA LYS A 71 5.41 -0.89 -13.28
C LYS A 71 4.61 -1.98 -13.99
N ILE A 72 5.22 -2.72 -14.92
CA ILE A 72 4.57 -3.83 -15.62
C ILE A 72 4.16 -4.98 -14.69
N TYR A 73 4.75 -5.06 -13.49
CA TYR A 73 4.45 -6.09 -12.49
C TYR A 73 3.37 -5.67 -11.49
N ILE A 74 2.92 -4.40 -11.49
CA ILE A 74 1.96 -3.89 -10.48
C ILE A 74 0.70 -4.76 -10.43
N ASN A 75 0.08 -5.03 -11.58
CA ASN A 75 -1.17 -5.81 -11.63
C ASN A 75 -0.98 -7.22 -11.08
N GLN A 76 0.08 -7.92 -11.50
CA GLN A 76 0.39 -9.26 -10.98
C GLN A 76 0.65 -9.24 -9.47
N VAL A 77 1.39 -8.24 -8.98
CA VAL A 77 1.69 -8.12 -7.54
C VAL A 77 0.42 -7.80 -6.74
N CYS A 78 -0.48 -6.97 -7.27
CA CYS A 78 -1.81 -6.74 -6.69
C CYS A 78 -2.61 -8.05 -6.60
N GLU A 79 -2.73 -8.78 -7.70
CA GLU A 79 -3.43 -10.08 -7.73
C GLU A 79 -2.85 -11.08 -6.72
N ASP A 80 -1.52 -11.18 -6.65
CA ASP A 80 -0.82 -12.04 -5.68
C ASP A 80 -1.06 -11.61 -4.23
N VAL A 81 -1.08 -10.30 -3.95
CA VAL A 81 -1.34 -9.74 -2.62
C VAL A 81 -2.77 -10.05 -2.15
N PHE A 82 -3.76 -9.98 -3.05
CA PHE A 82 -5.17 -10.17 -2.70
C PHE A 82 -5.61 -11.63 -2.71
N SER A 83 -5.01 -12.47 -3.55
CA SER A 83 -5.28 -13.92 -3.58
C SER A 83 -4.43 -14.72 -2.60
N GLY A 84 -3.31 -14.16 -2.14
CA GLY A 84 -2.39 -14.81 -1.21
C GLY A 84 -2.92 -14.96 0.22
N SER A 85 -2.19 -15.71 1.03
CA SER A 85 -2.51 -15.88 2.45
C SER A 85 -2.36 -14.55 3.20
N LEU A 86 -3.44 -14.14 3.88
CA LEU A 86 -3.51 -12.91 4.66
C LEU A 86 -2.42 -12.87 5.74
N ASN A 87 -1.73 -11.74 5.85
CA ASN A 87 -0.61 -11.48 6.77
C ASN A 87 0.67 -12.30 6.50
N SER A 88 0.74 -13.01 5.37
CA SER A 88 1.95 -13.76 5.01
C SER A 88 3.13 -12.83 4.68
N ALA A 89 4.35 -13.36 4.79
CA ALA A 89 5.56 -12.63 4.42
C ALA A 89 5.55 -12.20 2.94
N VAL A 90 5.02 -13.06 2.06
CA VAL A 90 4.82 -12.75 0.63
C VAL A 90 3.87 -11.56 0.45
N GLN A 91 2.71 -11.57 1.11
CA GLN A 91 1.75 -10.46 1.03
C GLN A 91 2.39 -9.16 1.52
N MET A 92 3.13 -9.21 2.63
CA MET A 92 3.82 -8.04 3.17
C MET A 92 4.92 -7.51 2.24
N ALA A 93 5.69 -8.40 1.60
CA ALA A 93 6.71 -8.00 0.62
C ALA A 93 6.06 -7.34 -0.61
N GLY A 94 4.94 -7.88 -1.09
CA GLY A 94 4.15 -7.30 -2.18
C GLY A 94 3.61 -5.92 -1.81
N LEU A 95 2.96 -5.79 -0.65
CA LEU A 95 2.43 -4.50 -0.17
C LEU A 95 3.52 -3.43 -0.02
N ARG A 96 4.73 -3.80 0.41
CA ARG A 96 5.88 -2.89 0.49
C ARG A 96 6.29 -2.37 -0.89
N LEU A 97 6.46 -3.28 -1.85
CA LEU A 97 6.74 -2.91 -3.24
C LEU A 97 5.67 -1.96 -3.78
N LEU A 98 4.39 -2.32 -3.65
CA LEU A 98 3.28 -1.50 -4.12
C LEU A 98 3.26 -0.11 -3.47
N THR A 99 3.58 -0.01 -2.18
CA THR A 99 3.69 1.27 -1.47
C THR A 99 4.81 2.15 -2.05
N ASN A 100 5.97 1.57 -2.36
CA ASN A 100 7.05 2.32 -3.03
C ASN A 100 6.64 2.79 -4.42
N MET A 101 5.85 1.98 -5.15
CA MET A 101 5.33 2.35 -6.48
C MET A 101 4.28 3.47 -6.42
N THR A 102 3.71 3.79 -5.25
CA THR A 102 2.76 4.91 -5.09
C THR A 102 3.38 6.19 -4.54
N VAL A 103 4.68 6.21 -4.22
CA VAL A 103 5.36 7.41 -3.68
C VAL A 103 5.30 8.60 -4.64
N THR A 104 5.33 8.35 -5.95
CA THR A 104 5.14 9.37 -6.99
C THR A 104 3.77 9.21 -7.64
N ASN A 105 3.23 10.30 -8.19
CA ASN A 105 1.92 10.29 -8.84
C ASN A 105 1.88 9.50 -10.17
N GLU A 106 3.05 9.22 -10.77
CA GLU A 106 3.16 8.65 -12.13
C GLU A 106 2.42 7.32 -12.29
N HIS A 107 2.50 6.45 -11.29
CA HIS A 107 1.96 5.08 -11.36
C HIS A 107 0.65 4.88 -10.57
N GLN A 108 0.19 5.89 -9.83
CA GLN A 108 -0.94 5.75 -8.90
C GLN A 108 -2.25 5.37 -9.61
N HIS A 109 -2.47 5.85 -10.83
CA HIS A 109 -3.66 5.53 -11.63
C HIS A 109 -3.83 4.03 -11.91
N MET A 110 -2.75 3.25 -11.88
CA MET A 110 -2.76 1.79 -12.08
C MET A 110 -3.44 1.04 -10.91
N PHE A 111 -3.65 1.72 -9.78
CA PHE A 111 -4.27 1.12 -8.59
C PHE A 111 -5.79 1.30 -8.52
N ASN A 112 -6.40 2.06 -9.43
CA ASN A 112 -7.83 2.41 -9.38
C ASN A 112 -8.75 1.19 -9.28
N SER A 113 -8.47 0.11 -10.00
CA SER A 113 -9.26 -1.12 -9.99
C SER A 113 -9.07 -1.98 -8.72
N TYR A 114 -8.13 -1.62 -7.85
CA TYR A 114 -7.74 -2.40 -6.67
C TYR A 114 -8.02 -1.68 -5.34
N ILE A 115 -8.56 -0.46 -5.39
CA ILE A 115 -8.76 0.37 -4.19
C ILE A 115 -9.66 -0.34 -3.17
N THR A 116 -10.76 -0.94 -3.64
CA THR A 116 -11.72 -1.67 -2.79
C THR A 116 -11.04 -2.84 -2.06
N GLU A 117 -10.18 -3.57 -2.76
CA GLU A 117 -9.42 -4.70 -2.24
C GLU A 117 -8.41 -4.27 -1.18
N PHE A 118 -7.75 -3.11 -1.35
CA PHE A 118 -6.92 -2.54 -0.29
C PHE A 118 -7.73 -2.23 0.98
N PHE A 119 -8.93 -1.65 0.86
CA PHE A 119 -9.80 -1.44 2.02
C PHE A 119 -10.22 -2.75 2.68
N HIS A 120 -10.48 -3.80 1.91
CA HIS A 120 -10.76 -5.13 2.45
C HIS A 120 -9.57 -5.72 3.23
N VAL A 121 -8.34 -5.61 2.71
CA VAL A 121 -7.12 -6.03 3.43
C VAL A 121 -6.87 -5.15 4.66
N LEU A 122 -7.14 -3.85 4.59
CA LEU A 122 -7.06 -2.94 5.73
C LEU A 122 -8.05 -3.35 6.84
N LEU A 123 -9.23 -3.86 6.50
CA LEU A 123 -10.21 -4.33 7.47
C LEU A 123 -9.82 -5.66 8.11
N THR A 124 -9.35 -6.62 7.31
CA THR A 124 -9.13 -8.01 7.75
C THR A 124 -7.72 -8.29 8.26
N GLY A 125 -6.72 -7.52 7.82
CA GLY A 125 -5.31 -7.73 8.17
C GLY A 125 -4.97 -7.45 9.64
N ASN A 126 -3.83 -7.98 10.11
CA ASN A 126 -3.29 -7.67 11.43
C ASN A 126 -2.67 -6.27 11.48
N GLY A 127 -2.22 -5.81 12.66
CA GLY A 127 -1.68 -4.45 12.84
C GLY A 127 -0.57 -4.07 11.84
N ASN A 128 0.35 -4.99 11.54
CA ASN A 128 1.44 -4.74 10.59
C ASN A 128 0.92 -4.56 9.16
N THR A 129 0.00 -5.43 8.74
CA THR A 129 -0.64 -5.35 7.42
C THR A 129 -1.46 -4.06 7.30
N LYS A 130 -2.23 -3.70 8.32
CA LYS A 130 -3.02 -2.45 8.35
C LYS A 130 -2.12 -1.22 8.18
N VAL A 131 -1.02 -1.14 8.93
CA VAL A 131 -0.05 -0.05 8.81
C VAL A 131 0.53 0.03 7.39
N GLN A 132 0.86 -1.11 6.78
CA GLN A 132 1.42 -1.11 5.43
C GLN A 132 0.40 -0.67 4.37
N VAL A 133 -0.84 -1.16 4.44
CA VAL A 133 -1.91 -0.73 3.53
C VAL A 133 -2.21 0.75 3.71
N LEU A 134 -2.22 1.26 4.96
CA LEU A 134 -2.44 2.69 5.22
C LEU A 134 -1.34 3.56 4.63
N LYS A 135 -0.08 3.13 4.62
CA LYS A 135 0.99 3.88 3.94
C LYS A 135 0.69 4.02 2.45
N LEU A 136 0.26 2.94 1.79
CA LEU A 136 -0.13 2.97 0.38
C LEU A 136 -1.31 3.90 0.15
N LEU A 137 -2.40 3.75 0.92
CA LEU A 137 -3.59 4.58 0.79
C LEU A 137 -3.32 6.07 1.07
N LEU A 138 -2.43 6.37 2.01
CA LEU A 138 -2.00 7.74 2.29
C LEU A 138 -1.30 8.37 1.09
N ASN A 139 -0.33 7.67 0.47
CA ASN A 139 0.31 8.14 -0.75
C ASN A 139 -0.71 8.44 -1.87
N LEU A 140 -1.71 7.56 -2.04
CA LEU A 140 -2.78 7.78 -3.02
C LEU A 140 -3.63 9.01 -2.65
N SER A 141 -4.01 9.16 -1.39
CA SER A 141 -4.89 10.24 -0.92
C SER A 141 -4.28 11.64 -1.01
N GLU A 142 -2.95 11.75 -1.06
CA GLU A 142 -2.26 13.02 -1.27
C GLU A 142 -2.42 13.56 -2.70
N ASN A 143 -2.79 12.69 -3.65
CA ASN A 143 -3.03 13.07 -5.04
C ASN A 143 -4.54 13.29 -5.28
N PRO A 144 -4.99 14.53 -5.56
CA PRO A 144 -6.40 14.82 -5.83
C PRO A 144 -7.01 14.01 -6.97
N ALA A 145 -6.21 13.56 -7.95
CA ALA A 145 -6.68 12.72 -9.05
C ALA A 145 -7.15 11.32 -8.60
N MET A 146 -6.67 10.85 -7.43
CA MET A 146 -7.07 9.56 -6.86
C MET A 146 -8.28 9.67 -5.92
N ALA A 147 -8.66 10.90 -5.51
CA ALA A 147 -9.67 11.11 -4.48
C ALA A 147 -11.05 10.55 -4.88
N GLU A 148 -11.46 10.70 -6.14
CA GLU A 148 -12.73 10.15 -6.62
C GLU A 148 -12.75 8.61 -6.54
N GLY A 149 -11.67 7.96 -6.96
CA GLY A 149 -11.52 6.51 -6.87
C GLY A 149 -11.51 6.00 -5.42
N LEU A 150 -10.82 6.70 -4.52
CA LEU A 150 -10.79 6.40 -3.10
C LEU A 150 -12.17 6.55 -2.44
N LEU A 151 -12.86 7.66 -2.72
CA LEU A 151 -14.17 7.96 -2.15
C LEU A 151 -15.27 7.07 -2.72
N GLY A 152 -15.16 6.67 -3.99
CA GLY A 152 -16.08 5.77 -4.67
C GLY A 152 -15.90 4.29 -4.33
N ALA A 153 -14.79 3.91 -3.69
CA ALA A 153 -14.52 2.54 -3.29
C ALA A 153 -15.62 1.98 -2.39
N GLN A 154 -16.06 0.76 -2.64
CA GLN A 154 -17.08 0.11 -1.82
C GLN A 154 -16.44 -0.48 -0.58
N VAL A 155 -16.87 -0.04 0.59
CA VAL A 155 -16.23 -0.40 1.85
C VAL A 155 -17.28 -0.90 2.83
N ASP A 156 -16.95 -1.98 3.55
CA ASP A 156 -17.84 -2.51 4.58
C ASP A 156 -18.00 -1.51 5.74
N PRO A 157 -19.21 -1.29 6.29
CA PRO A 157 -19.44 -0.36 7.39
C PRO A 157 -18.56 -0.59 8.63
N SER A 158 -18.10 -1.83 8.86
CA SER A 158 -17.14 -2.15 9.93
C SER A 158 -15.83 -1.36 9.82
N PHE A 159 -15.55 -0.72 8.69
CA PHE A 159 -14.43 0.22 8.52
C PHE A 159 -14.42 1.32 9.57
N LEU A 160 -15.59 1.78 10.03
CA LEU A 160 -15.69 2.81 11.05
C LEU A 160 -15.16 2.35 12.43
N SER A 161 -14.99 1.04 12.66
CA SER A 161 -14.31 0.52 13.85
C SER A 161 -12.82 0.91 13.92
N LEU A 162 -12.21 1.26 12.80
CA LEU A 162 -10.82 1.77 12.76
C LEU A 162 -10.68 3.18 13.37
N TYR A 163 -11.80 3.85 13.67
CA TYR A 163 -11.85 5.11 14.40
C TYR A 163 -12.16 4.93 15.89
N ASP A 164 -12.24 3.70 16.40
CA ASP A 164 -12.47 3.46 17.82
C ASP A 164 -11.24 3.84 18.66
N GLY A 165 -11.46 4.45 19.83
CA GLY A 165 -10.37 4.93 20.70
C GLY A 165 -9.48 3.83 21.30
N HIS A 166 -9.83 2.55 21.13
CA HIS A 166 -8.97 1.43 21.53
C HIS A 166 -8.02 0.99 20.40
N VAL A 167 -8.18 1.52 19.18
CA VAL A 167 -7.32 1.19 18.05
C VAL A 167 -5.91 1.71 18.34
N ALA A 168 -4.89 0.94 17.93
CA ALA A 168 -3.51 1.32 18.14
C ALA A 168 -3.25 2.72 17.57
N LYS A 169 -2.63 3.59 18.38
CA LYS A 169 -2.36 5.01 18.06
C LYS A 169 -1.85 5.22 16.64
N GLU A 170 -0.85 4.43 16.20
CA GLU A 170 -0.27 4.57 14.86
C GLU A 170 -1.31 4.39 13.75
N ILE A 171 -2.19 3.38 13.88
CA ILE A 171 -3.25 3.11 12.90
C ILE A 171 -4.26 4.24 12.93
N LEU A 172 -4.67 4.67 14.12
CA LEU A 172 -5.66 5.72 14.30
C LEU A 172 -5.20 7.07 13.71
N LEU A 173 -3.96 7.48 13.97
CA LEU A 173 -3.39 8.70 13.38
C LEU A 173 -3.32 8.64 11.84
N ARG A 174 -3.02 7.47 11.27
CA ARG A 174 -3.01 7.27 9.81
C ARG A 174 -4.42 7.32 9.23
N MET A 175 -5.41 6.74 9.91
CA MET A 175 -6.83 6.84 9.51
C MET A 175 -7.32 8.29 9.52
N LEU A 176 -7.00 9.05 10.57
CA LEU A 176 -7.32 10.48 10.66
C LEU A 176 -6.62 11.28 9.55
N THR A 177 -5.38 10.94 9.22
CA THR A 177 -4.65 11.59 8.12
C THR A 177 -5.28 11.26 6.76
N LEU A 178 -5.69 10.01 6.53
CA LEU A 178 -6.42 9.61 5.32
C LEU A 178 -7.72 10.39 5.18
N PHE A 179 -8.51 10.51 6.26
CA PHE A 179 -9.70 11.35 6.28
C PHE A 179 -9.39 12.79 5.92
N GLN A 180 -8.35 13.38 6.54
CA GLN A 180 -7.97 14.76 6.28
C GLN A 180 -7.60 15.00 4.81
N ASN A 181 -6.79 14.11 4.23
CA ASN A 181 -6.36 14.22 2.83
C ASN A 181 -7.55 14.17 1.87
N LEU A 182 -8.47 13.22 2.08
CA LEU A 182 -9.69 13.12 1.28
C LEU A 182 -10.61 14.34 1.47
N ASN A 183 -10.75 14.82 2.71
CA ASN A 183 -11.56 15.99 3.00
C ASN A 183 -11.04 17.27 2.34
N ASN A 184 -9.71 17.42 2.27
CA ASN A 184 -9.07 18.53 1.56
C ASN A 184 -9.33 18.45 0.05
N CYS A 185 -9.45 17.25 -0.52
CA CYS A 185 -9.78 17.08 -1.95
C CYS A 185 -11.24 17.42 -2.26
N VAL A 186 -12.16 17.15 -1.32
CA VAL A 186 -13.60 17.36 -1.51
C VAL A 186 -14.01 18.80 -1.19
N ARG A 187 -13.22 19.53 -0.39
CA ARG A 187 -13.50 20.91 0.02
C ARG A 187 -12.44 21.86 -0.58
N MET A 188 -12.73 22.47 -1.73
CA MET A 188 -11.97 23.64 -2.22
C MET A 188 -12.61 24.92 -1.71
N ASP A 189 -11.84 25.77 -1.03
CA ASP A 189 -12.29 27.06 -0.48
C ASP A 189 -13.57 26.96 0.39
N GLY A 190 -13.69 25.86 1.14
CA GLY A 190 -14.84 25.57 1.99
C GLY A 190 -16.10 25.10 1.26
N ARG A 191 -16.07 24.98 -0.08
CA ARG A 191 -17.17 24.48 -0.91
C ARG A 191 -16.95 23.02 -1.27
N PHE A 192 -18.03 22.26 -1.22
CA PHE A 192 -18.05 20.86 -1.62
C PHE A 192 -18.00 20.78 -3.15
N VAL A 193 -16.92 20.25 -3.72
CA VAL A 193 -16.70 20.22 -5.18
C VAL A 193 -17.08 18.89 -5.83
N MET A 194 -17.23 17.80 -5.05
CA MET A 194 -17.66 16.50 -5.58
C MET A 194 -19.17 16.30 -5.39
N SER A 195 -19.88 15.86 -6.43
CA SER A 195 -21.33 15.60 -6.33
C SER A 195 -21.59 14.28 -5.56
N PRO A 196 -22.39 14.25 -4.48
CA PRO A 196 -22.72 12.99 -3.80
C PRO A 196 -23.46 11.97 -4.69
N VAL A 197 -24.06 12.43 -5.80
CA VAL A 197 -24.87 11.62 -6.71
C VAL A 197 -24.02 10.61 -7.50
N ILE A 198 -22.71 10.85 -7.65
CA ILE A 198 -21.83 9.96 -8.41
C ILE A 198 -21.40 8.71 -7.62
N PHE A 199 -21.60 8.69 -6.30
CA PHE A 199 -21.14 7.60 -5.45
C PHE A 199 -22.23 6.57 -5.12
N HIS A 200 -21.85 5.30 -5.12
CA HIS A 200 -22.71 4.22 -4.63
C HIS A 200 -22.96 4.37 -3.12
N LYS A 201 -24.12 3.93 -2.60
CA LYS A 201 -24.48 4.08 -1.18
C LYS A 201 -23.51 3.41 -0.20
N ASN A 202 -22.85 2.33 -0.65
CA ASN A 202 -21.86 1.59 0.15
C ASN A 202 -20.44 2.12 -0.05
N SER A 203 -20.29 3.32 -0.61
CA SER A 203 -18.97 3.91 -0.86
C SER A 203 -18.35 4.47 0.41
N LEU A 204 -17.01 4.56 0.41
CA LEU A 204 -16.26 5.21 1.47
C LEU A 204 -16.77 6.64 1.74
N PHE A 205 -17.18 7.36 0.70
CA PHE A 205 -17.78 8.69 0.82
C PHE A 205 -18.93 8.72 1.84
N PHE A 206 -19.94 7.85 1.68
CA PHE A 206 -21.10 7.84 2.58
C PHE A 206 -20.74 7.38 3.99
N LEU A 207 -19.72 6.55 4.15
CA LEU A 207 -19.21 6.19 5.48
C LEU A 207 -18.55 7.38 6.17
N LEU A 208 -17.62 8.07 5.50
CA LEU A 208 -16.84 9.16 6.09
C LEU A 208 -17.69 10.41 6.39
N TYR A 209 -18.65 10.73 5.53
CA TYR A 209 -19.52 11.89 5.69
C TYR A 209 -20.86 11.55 6.37
N GLY A 210 -21.00 10.32 6.88
CA GLY A 210 -22.17 9.85 7.61
C GLY A 210 -22.17 10.24 9.09
N GLN A 211 -23.34 10.13 9.72
CA GLN A 211 -23.53 10.46 11.13
C GLN A 211 -22.67 9.60 12.08
N GLU A 212 -22.46 8.32 11.75
CA GLU A 212 -21.66 7.41 12.58
C GLU A 212 -20.19 7.84 12.61
N CYS A 213 -19.59 8.19 11.47
CA CYS A 213 -18.22 8.71 11.44
C CYS A 213 -18.12 10.01 12.26
N ALA A 214 -19.08 10.92 12.13
CA ALA A 214 -19.12 12.14 12.94
C ALA A 214 -19.25 11.85 14.46
N GLN A 215 -19.90 10.76 14.87
CA GLN A 215 -19.94 10.32 16.26
C GLN A 215 -18.58 9.76 16.72
N LYS A 216 -17.95 8.91 15.91
CA LYS A 216 -16.60 8.37 16.18
C LYS A 216 -15.57 9.50 16.34
N MET A 217 -15.55 10.46 15.42
CA MET A 217 -14.67 11.64 15.48
C MET A 217 -14.89 12.44 16.77
N ARG A 218 -16.15 12.71 17.16
CA ARG A 218 -16.45 13.41 18.43
C ARG A 218 -15.98 12.64 19.66
N ALA A 219 -16.06 11.31 19.66
CA ALA A 219 -15.55 10.50 20.76
C ALA A 219 -14.02 10.62 20.88
N LEU A 220 -13.30 10.71 19.75
CA LEU A 220 -11.84 10.85 19.72
C LEU A 220 -11.33 12.21 20.21
N VAL A 221 -12.16 13.25 20.27
CA VAL A 221 -11.80 14.55 20.90
C VAL A 221 -11.42 14.36 22.38
N ASN A 222 -11.97 13.34 23.04
CA ASN A 222 -11.67 13.00 24.44
C ASN A 222 -10.68 11.83 24.57
N HIS A 223 -9.93 11.50 23.52
CA HIS A 223 -8.97 10.40 23.54
C HIS A 223 -7.84 10.64 24.57
N SER A 224 -7.30 9.56 25.15
CA SER A 224 -6.26 9.67 26.18
C SER A 224 -4.94 10.22 25.62
N ASP A 225 -4.56 9.79 24.42
CA ASP A 225 -3.39 10.27 23.69
C ASP A 225 -3.55 11.70 23.15
N VAL A 226 -2.52 12.53 23.36
CA VAL A 226 -2.53 13.96 23.00
C VAL A 226 -2.51 14.17 21.48
N ASP A 227 -1.67 13.43 20.76
CA ASP A 227 -1.50 13.61 19.31
C ASP A 227 -2.80 13.27 18.57
N VAL A 228 -3.53 12.25 19.05
CA VAL A 228 -4.84 11.88 18.50
C VAL A 228 -5.85 13.02 18.70
N LYS A 229 -5.92 13.59 19.91
CA LYS A 229 -6.84 14.71 20.20
C LYS A 229 -6.54 15.92 19.32
N GLU A 230 -5.27 16.34 19.26
CA GLU A 230 -4.84 17.48 18.46
C GLU A 230 -5.18 17.28 16.99
N LYS A 231 -4.91 16.07 16.46
CA LYS A 231 -5.23 15.74 15.07
C LYS A 231 -6.72 15.81 14.78
N VAL A 232 -7.58 15.30 15.66
CA VAL A 232 -9.04 15.34 15.48
C VAL A 232 -9.54 16.78 15.50
N VAL A 233 -9.10 17.59 16.46
CA VAL A 233 -9.49 19.01 16.59
C VAL A 233 -9.10 19.82 15.34
N ILE A 234 -7.99 19.49 14.68
CA ILE A 234 -7.59 20.16 13.42
C ILE A 234 -8.53 19.79 12.26
N ILE A 235 -9.12 18.59 12.28
CA ILE A 235 -9.89 18.03 11.17
C ILE A 235 -11.39 18.35 11.28
N THR A 236 -11.93 18.40 12.49
CA THR A 236 -13.37 18.62 12.78
C THR A 236 -13.70 20.09 12.96
#